data_AF-A0A6G6ZRU5-F1
#
_entry.id   AF-A0A6G6ZRU5-F1
#
_cell.length_a   1.000
_cell.length_b   1.000
_cell.length_c   1.000
_cell.angle_alpha   90.00
_cell.angle_beta   90.00
_cell.angle_gamma   90.00
#
_symmetry.space_group_name_H-M   'P 1'
#
loop_
_entity.id
_entity.type
_entity.pdbx_description
1 polymer ?
#
loop_
_entity_poly.entity_id
_entity_poly.type
_entity_poly.pdbx_seq_one_letter_code
_entity_poly.pdbx_strand_id
1 'polypeptide(L)'
;MDPTSTQALQQLRALLPIGLRHAQALLARCAGNPQQAAELYKSELLQVLVDKSGLPSEQAREQLLNAGYDLNRALHAIEEARFTLTQRILRKHHRDPGQALDLIAQAIETAEQLPRQYWLDFARLEQLAPAPRCFMILHEWLAYEGWEGFDSALHFHLPQAIAQFRLLQLDTLADTLEQADQRQQQVRAAHAEHECPIELAMRINQDPLFNRRQDHFNQQRPLLDECLYQWVERHIEQFPT
;
A
#
# COMPACT_ATOMS: atom_id res chain seq x y z
N MET A 1 7.70 36.41 33.71
CA MET A 1 8.78 35.50 33.26
C MET A 1 10.07 36.30 33.28
N ASP A 2 11.11 35.79 33.92
CA ASP A 2 12.39 36.49 34.00
C ASP A 2 13.04 36.63 32.61
N PRO A 3 13.65 37.77 32.27
CA PRO A 3 14.27 37.99 30.97
C PRO A 3 15.38 36.96 30.66
N THR A 4 16.12 36.52 31.67
CA THR A 4 17.11 35.44 31.61
C THR A 4 16.50 34.10 31.23
N SER A 5 15.31 33.76 31.74
CA SER A 5 14.60 32.52 31.39
C SER A 5 14.14 32.49 29.93
N THR A 6 13.79 33.67 29.39
CA THR A 6 13.35 33.83 28.00
C THR A 6 14.53 33.71 27.04
N GLN A 7 15.68 34.27 27.41
CA GLN A 7 16.91 34.23 26.61
C GLN A 7 17.51 32.81 26.56
N ALA A 8 17.53 32.08 27.69
CA ALA A 8 18.00 30.69 27.71
C ALA A 8 17.12 29.75 26.87
N LEU A 9 15.80 29.98 26.88
CA LEU A 9 14.85 29.24 26.04
C LEU A 9 15.07 29.47 24.54
N GLN A 10 15.33 30.72 24.14
CA GLN A 10 15.65 31.07 22.76
C GLN A 10 16.96 30.43 22.30
N GLN A 11 18.00 30.47 23.14
CA GLN A 11 19.29 29.84 22.85
C GLN A 11 19.17 28.32 22.66
N LEU A 12 18.45 27.62 23.54
CA LEU A 12 18.25 26.18 23.42
C LEU A 12 17.49 25.81 22.13
N ARG A 13 16.44 26.56 21.79
CA ARG A 13 15.64 26.33 20.56
C ARG A 13 16.37 26.72 19.27
N ALA A 14 17.38 27.58 19.35
CA ALA A 14 18.25 27.88 18.21
C ALA A 14 19.23 26.73 17.92
N LEU A 15 19.58 25.93 18.94
CA LEU A 15 20.49 24.79 18.81
C LEU A 15 19.79 23.51 18.34
N LEU A 16 18.51 23.32 18.71
CA LEU A 16 17.81 22.05 18.55
C LEU A 16 16.32 22.24 18.20
N PRO A 17 15.74 21.38 17.34
CA PRO A 17 14.32 21.40 17.04
C PRO A 17 13.50 20.83 18.20
N ILE A 18 13.26 21.66 19.22
CA ILE A 18 12.59 21.26 20.48
C ILE A 18 11.28 22.03 20.71
N GLY A 19 10.26 21.34 21.23
CA GLY A 19 8.99 21.95 21.63
C GLY A 19 9.11 22.84 22.88
N LEU A 20 8.27 23.89 22.99
CA LEU A 20 8.36 24.91 24.05
C LEU A 20 8.30 24.29 25.47
N ARG A 21 7.31 23.42 25.71
CA ARG A 21 7.11 22.81 27.03
C ARG A 21 8.28 21.92 27.44
N HIS A 22 8.81 21.13 26.50
CA HIS A 22 9.92 20.23 26.77
C HIS A 22 11.23 21.00 27.02
N ALA A 23 11.47 22.07 26.24
CA ALA A 23 12.62 22.95 26.44
C ALA A 23 12.61 23.64 27.81
N GLN A 24 11.43 24.11 28.27
CA GLN A 24 11.28 24.67 29.61
C GLN A 24 11.57 23.64 30.71
N ALA A 25 11.07 22.42 30.56
CA ALA A 25 11.32 21.34 31.53
C ALA A 25 12.82 20.97 31.62
N LEU A 26 13.50 20.88 30.47
CA LEU A 26 14.94 20.60 30.43
C LEU A 26 15.77 21.73 31.05
N LEU A 27 15.44 22.99 30.75
CA LEU A 27 16.11 24.13 31.37
C LEU A 27 15.93 24.14 32.90
N ALA A 28 14.73 23.81 33.40
CA ALA A 28 14.50 23.69 34.84
C ALA A 28 15.37 22.58 35.48
N ARG A 29 15.52 21.43 34.80
CA ARG A 29 16.39 20.33 35.24
C ARG A 29 17.88 20.69 35.20
N CYS A 30 18.29 21.58 34.31
CA CYS A 30 19.68 22.01 34.12
C CYS A 30 19.97 23.39 34.73
N ALA A 31 19.21 23.82 35.74
CA ALA A 31 19.40 25.10 36.44
C ALA A 31 19.49 26.33 35.50
N GLY A 32 18.77 26.30 34.38
CA GLY A 32 18.74 27.35 33.37
C GLY A 32 19.89 27.35 32.36
N ASN A 33 20.78 26.34 32.39
CA ASN A 33 21.91 26.24 31.46
C ASN A 33 21.48 25.62 30.11
N PRO A 34 21.50 26.38 28.99
CA PRO A 34 21.03 25.88 27.70
C PRO A 34 21.97 24.86 27.06
N GLN A 35 23.28 24.93 27.28
CA GLN A 35 24.23 23.94 26.74
C GLN A 35 24.07 22.58 27.43
N GLN A 36 23.92 22.56 28.76
CA GLN A 36 23.67 21.31 29.50
C GLN A 36 22.31 20.72 29.12
N ALA A 37 21.28 21.55 28.98
CA ALA A 37 19.97 21.11 28.52
C ALA A 37 20.01 20.53 27.09
N ALA A 38 20.83 21.10 26.21
CA ALA A 38 21.03 20.59 24.86
C ALA A 38 21.68 19.20 24.86
N GLU A 39 22.76 18.98 25.61
CA GLU A 39 23.42 17.66 25.69
C GLU A 39 22.52 16.60 26.34
N LEU A 40 21.74 16.98 27.35
CA LEU A 40 20.74 16.10 27.93
C LEU A 40 19.67 15.71 26.89
N TYR A 41 19.15 16.66 26.14
CA TYR A 41 18.19 16.36 25.07
C TYR A 41 18.76 15.46 23.98
N LYS A 42 20.00 15.71 23.55
CA LYS A 42 20.69 14.86 22.56
C LYS A 42 20.85 13.43 23.04
N SER A 43 21.19 13.23 24.32
CA SER A 43 21.31 11.89 24.90
C SER A 43 19.95 11.19 25.06
N GLU A 44 18.90 11.92 25.45
CA GLU A 44 17.52 11.40 25.47
C GLU A 44 17.06 10.98 24.06
N LEU A 45 17.30 11.80 23.04
CA LEU A 45 17.00 11.47 21.64
C LEU A 45 17.78 10.25 21.15
N LEU A 46 19.07 10.17 21.49
CA LEU A 46 19.92 9.04 21.13
C LEU A 46 19.38 7.73 21.69
N GLN A 47 18.99 7.73 22.97
CA GLN A 47 18.41 6.54 23.60
C GLN A 47 17.12 6.13 22.88
N VAL A 48 16.21 7.07 22.63
CA VAL A 48 14.96 6.78 21.91
C VAL A 48 15.22 6.24 20.51
N LEU A 49 16.22 6.78 19.80
CA LEU A 49 16.55 6.31 18.46
C LEU A 49 17.15 4.91 18.49
N VAL A 50 18.05 4.62 19.43
CA VAL A 50 18.63 3.28 19.61
C VAL A 50 17.52 2.27 19.93
N ASP A 51 16.63 2.59 20.86
CA ASP A 51 15.54 1.70 21.25
C ASP A 51 14.57 1.41 20.09
N LYS A 52 14.27 2.42 19.26
CA LYS A 52 13.34 2.28 18.13
C LYS A 52 13.97 1.65 16.89
N SER A 53 15.23 1.97 16.60
CA SER A 53 15.91 1.52 15.38
C SER A 53 16.72 0.24 15.58
N GLY A 54 17.08 -0.10 16.81
CA GLY A 54 18.03 -1.19 17.10
C GLY A 54 19.44 -0.93 16.57
N LEU A 55 19.77 0.30 16.15
CA LEU A 55 21.13 0.65 15.72
C LEU A 55 22.09 0.72 16.91
N PRO A 56 23.39 0.41 16.70
CA PRO A 56 24.42 0.78 17.65
C PRO A 56 24.43 2.28 17.92
N SER A 57 24.72 2.66 19.17
CA SER A 57 24.72 4.06 19.64
C SER A 57 25.51 5.02 18.73
N GLU A 58 26.69 4.61 18.25
CA GLU A 58 27.51 5.47 17.38
C GLU A 58 26.86 5.73 16.01
N GLN A 59 26.22 4.72 15.40
CA GLN A 59 25.49 4.90 14.13
C GLN A 59 24.21 5.72 14.34
N ALA A 60 23.49 5.50 15.44
CA ALA A 60 22.30 6.30 15.78
C ALA A 60 22.66 7.79 16.00
N ARG A 61 23.82 8.06 16.62
CA ARG A 61 24.32 9.42 16.82
C ARG A 61 24.61 10.11 15.49
N GLU A 62 25.26 9.42 14.55
CA GLU A 62 25.52 9.94 13.21
C GLU A 62 24.21 10.27 12.46
N GLN A 63 23.21 9.38 12.54
CA GLN A 63 21.90 9.61 11.93
C GLN A 63 21.17 10.82 12.53
N LEU A 64 21.21 11.00 13.86
CA LEU A 64 20.65 12.20 14.50
C LEU A 64 21.36 13.47 14.05
N LEU A 65 22.69 13.44 13.91
CA LEU A 65 23.46 14.58 13.43
C LEU A 65 23.02 14.97 12.01
N ASN A 66 22.93 14.00 11.10
CA ASN A 66 22.53 14.21 9.71
C ASN A 66 21.07 14.72 9.59
N ALA A 67 20.21 14.31 10.53
CA ALA A 67 18.83 14.78 10.60
C ALA A 67 18.66 16.12 11.33
N GLY A 68 19.72 16.74 11.83
CA GLY A 68 19.64 17.98 12.62
C GLY A 68 18.95 17.81 13.97
N TYR A 69 19.06 16.62 14.56
CA TYR A 69 18.38 16.19 15.79
C TYR A 69 16.84 16.19 15.70
N ASP A 70 16.29 16.12 14.49
CA ASP A 70 14.88 15.76 14.28
C ASP A 70 14.75 14.23 14.31
N LEU A 71 14.13 13.72 15.38
CA LEU A 71 13.95 12.29 15.61
C LEU A 71 13.14 11.60 14.50
N ASN A 72 12.08 12.25 14.01
CA ASN A 72 11.21 11.63 13.00
C ASN A 72 11.93 11.55 11.65
N ARG A 73 12.67 12.61 11.30
CA ARG A 73 13.51 12.62 10.11
C ARG A 73 14.60 11.54 10.18
N ALA A 74 15.26 11.38 11.33
CA ALA A 74 16.27 10.34 11.52
C ALA A 74 15.67 8.92 11.38
N LEU A 75 14.54 8.67 12.02
CA LEU A 75 13.82 7.38 11.91
C LEU A 75 13.43 7.08 10.46
N HIS A 76 12.90 8.07 9.74
CA HIS A 76 12.52 7.93 8.34
C HIS A 76 13.72 7.59 7.45
N ALA A 77 14.84 8.29 7.61
CA ALA A 77 16.05 8.03 6.85
C ALA A 77 16.62 6.62 7.12
N ILE A 78 16.54 6.15 8.36
CA ILE A 78 16.96 4.79 8.73
C ILE A 78 16.05 3.75 8.08
N GLU A 79 14.74 3.96 8.08
CA GLU A 79 13.81 3.04 7.39
C GLU A 79 14.06 3.01 5.89
N GLU A 80 14.28 4.16 5.25
CA GLU A 80 14.62 4.27 3.82
C GLU A 80 15.92 3.55 3.45
N ALA A 81 16.92 3.61 4.32
CA ALA A 81 18.18 2.91 4.10
C ALA A 81 18.05 1.38 4.26
N ARG A 82 17.02 0.90 4.96
CA ARG A 82 16.87 -0.52 5.33
C ARG A 82 15.83 -1.26 4.50
N PHE A 83 14.80 -0.56 4.05
CA PHE A 83 13.63 -1.15 3.46
C PHE A 83 13.22 -0.41 2.19
N THR A 84 12.85 -1.17 1.17
CA THR A 84 12.21 -0.63 -0.03
C THR A 84 10.88 0.03 0.33
N LEU A 85 10.39 0.93 -0.53
CA LEU A 85 9.07 1.55 -0.42
C LEU A 85 7.99 0.49 -0.21
N THR A 86 8.00 -0.57 -1.02
CA THR A 86 7.05 -1.68 -0.91
C THR A 86 7.14 -2.39 0.45
N GLN A 87 8.34 -2.67 0.95
CA GLN A 87 8.54 -3.24 2.30
C GLN A 87 8.02 -2.32 3.41
N ARG A 88 8.22 -1.01 3.28
CA ARG A 88 7.71 -0.03 4.24
C ARG A 88 6.17 -0.04 4.28
N ILE A 89 5.53 -0.09 3.11
CA ILE A 89 4.07 -0.18 3.00
C ILE A 89 3.54 -1.42 3.71
N LEU A 90 4.09 -2.61 3.38
CA LEU A 90 3.67 -3.88 3.98
C LEU A 90 3.82 -3.86 5.52
N ARG A 91 4.98 -3.41 6.02
CA ARG A 91 5.23 -3.33 7.48
C ARG A 91 4.26 -2.39 8.19
N LYS A 92 4.00 -1.22 7.60
CA LYS A 92 3.12 -0.20 8.18
C LYS A 92 1.65 -0.63 8.16
N HIS A 93 1.24 -1.35 7.12
CA HIS A 93 -0.16 -1.73 6.88
C HIS A 93 -0.42 -3.25 7.06
N HIS A 94 0.42 -3.96 7.83
CA HIS A 94 0.29 -5.42 8.06
C HIS A 94 -1.05 -5.89 8.65
N ARG A 95 -1.84 -4.98 9.23
CA ARG A 95 -3.18 -5.28 9.80
C ARG A 95 -4.33 -4.96 8.84
N ASP A 96 -4.02 -4.32 7.72
CA ASP A 96 -4.97 -3.94 6.68
C ASP A 96 -4.35 -4.24 5.31
N PRO A 97 -4.38 -5.52 4.88
CA PRO A 97 -3.79 -5.93 3.60
C PRO A 97 -4.38 -5.17 2.42
N GLY A 98 -5.70 -4.90 2.41
CA GLY A 98 -6.35 -4.16 1.33
C GLY A 98 -5.73 -2.77 1.15
N GLN A 99 -5.60 -2.00 2.24
CA GLN A 99 -4.92 -0.70 2.18
C GLN A 99 -3.45 -0.81 1.75
N ALA A 100 -2.75 -1.87 2.17
CA ALA A 100 -1.37 -2.10 1.75
C ALA A 100 -1.28 -2.31 0.23
N LEU A 101 -2.15 -3.14 -0.34
CA LEU A 101 -2.19 -3.41 -1.78
C LEU A 101 -2.50 -2.15 -2.59
N ASP A 102 -3.47 -1.33 -2.16
CA ASP A 102 -3.79 -0.06 -2.84
C ASP A 102 -2.58 0.88 -2.89
N LEU A 103 -1.85 1.01 -1.78
CA LEU A 103 -0.64 1.82 -1.73
C LEU A 103 0.49 1.26 -2.61
N ILE A 104 0.59 -0.07 -2.72
CA ILE A 104 1.56 -0.72 -3.60
C ILE A 104 1.20 -0.48 -5.07
N ALA A 105 -0.08 -0.58 -5.43
CA ALA A 105 -0.56 -0.25 -6.79
C ALA A 105 -0.22 1.20 -7.15
N GLN A 106 -0.48 2.14 -6.25
CA GLN A 106 -0.11 3.54 -6.43
C GLN A 106 1.42 3.74 -6.58
N ALA A 107 2.22 3.00 -5.82
CA ALA A 107 3.67 3.05 -5.93
C ALA A 107 4.16 2.56 -7.31
N ILE A 108 3.57 1.48 -7.83
CA ILE A 108 3.88 0.94 -9.17
C ILE A 108 3.46 1.94 -10.25
N GLU A 109 2.23 2.47 -10.17
CA GLU A 109 1.74 3.49 -11.11
C GLU A 109 2.68 4.69 -11.19
N THR A 110 3.19 5.14 -10.05
CA THR A 110 4.13 6.26 -9.97
C THR A 110 5.50 5.91 -10.56
N ALA A 111 6.06 4.75 -10.18
CA ALA A 111 7.38 4.32 -10.62
C ALA A 111 7.44 4.06 -12.13
N GLU A 112 6.38 3.47 -12.68
CA GLU A 112 6.27 3.06 -14.08
C GLU A 112 5.57 4.11 -14.96
N GLN A 113 5.17 5.25 -14.37
CA GLN A 113 4.48 6.37 -15.03
C GLN A 113 3.25 5.92 -15.84
N LEU A 114 2.43 5.05 -15.23
CA LEU A 114 1.28 4.47 -15.91
C LEU A 114 0.17 5.51 -16.10
N PRO A 115 -0.31 5.74 -17.34
CA PRO A 115 -1.41 6.67 -17.58
C PRO A 115 -2.73 6.08 -17.09
N ARG A 116 -3.47 6.83 -16.25
CA ARG A 116 -4.80 6.45 -15.76
C ARG A 116 -5.88 7.35 -16.36
N GLN A 117 -6.86 6.75 -17.03
CA GLN A 117 -8.07 7.42 -17.52
C GLN A 117 -9.29 6.63 -17.02
N TYR A 118 -9.63 6.81 -15.75
CA TYR A 118 -10.49 5.93 -14.94
C TYR A 118 -9.83 4.58 -14.65
N TRP A 119 -9.57 3.78 -15.69
CA TRP A 119 -8.90 2.47 -15.59
C TRP A 119 -7.51 2.52 -16.25
N LEU A 120 -6.62 1.62 -15.82
CA LEU A 120 -5.30 1.44 -16.42
C LEU A 120 -5.38 0.70 -17.75
N ASP A 121 -4.52 1.09 -18.69
CA ASP A 121 -4.39 0.39 -19.96
C ASP A 121 -3.66 -0.96 -19.76
N PHE A 122 -4.38 -2.07 -19.95
CA PHE A 122 -3.83 -3.42 -19.81
C PHE A 122 -2.67 -3.68 -20.78
N ALA A 123 -2.61 -3.02 -21.94
CA ALA A 123 -1.45 -3.15 -22.84
C ALA A 123 -0.18 -2.56 -22.21
N ARG A 124 -0.30 -1.57 -21.33
CA ARG A 124 0.82 -1.05 -20.52
C ARG A 124 1.13 -1.95 -19.35
N LEU A 125 0.12 -2.52 -18.69
CA LEU A 125 0.34 -3.48 -17.60
C LEU A 125 1.11 -4.71 -18.08
N GLU A 126 0.85 -5.17 -19.31
CA GLU A 126 1.56 -6.30 -19.92
C GLU A 126 3.07 -6.06 -20.11
N GLN A 127 3.50 -4.79 -20.16
CA GLN A 127 4.91 -4.39 -20.31
C GLN A 127 5.69 -4.41 -18.99
N LEU A 128 4.99 -4.52 -17.85
CA LEU A 128 5.61 -4.58 -16.53
C LEU A 128 6.40 -5.88 -16.33
N ALA A 129 7.32 -5.87 -15.37
CA ALA A 129 7.99 -7.08 -14.91
C ALA A 129 6.95 -8.13 -14.43
N PRO A 130 7.25 -9.45 -14.49
CA PRO A 130 6.25 -10.49 -14.28
C PRO A 130 5.47 -10.38 -12.97
N ALA A 131 6.13 -10.08 -11.84
CA ALA A 131 5.46 -9.98 -10.55
C ALA A 131 4.57 -8.73 -10.42
N PRO A 132 5.06 -7.49 -10.69
CA PRO A 132 4.21 -6.30 -10.73
C PRO A 132 3.08 -6.38 -11.75
N ARG A 133 3.31 -7.00 -12.92
CA ARG A 133 2.26 -7.24 -13.91
C ARG A 133 1.12 -8.07 -13.35
N CYS A 134 1.44 -9.23 -12.77
CA CYS A 134 0.46 -10.12 -12.17
C CYS A 134 -0.38 -9.39 -11.12
N PHE A 135 0.29 -8.66 -10.23
CA PHE A 135 -0.33 -7.86 -9.21
C PHE A 135 -1.25 -6.77 -9.79
N MET A 136 -0.75 -5.93 -10.70
CA MET A 136 -1.52 -4.79 -11.24
C MET A 136 -2.72 -5.23 -12.07
N ILE A 137 -2.59 -6.27 -12.89
CA ILE A 137 -3.71 -6.79 -13.69
C ILE A 137 -4.84 -7.28 -12.78
N LEU A 138 -4.50 -8.04 -11.73
CA LEU A 138 -5.51 -8.55 -10.80
C LEU A 138 -6.10 -7.46 -9.92
N HIS A 139 -5.27 -6.54 -9.40
CA HIS A 139 -5.73 -5.40 -8.61
C HIS A 139 -6.71 -4.54 -9.41
N GLU A 140 -6.38 -4.19 -10.66
CA GLU A 140 -7.24 -3.37 -11.52
C GLU A 140 -8.54 -4.12 -11.90
N TRP A 141 -8.47 -5.40 -12.24
CA TRP A 141 -9.64 -6.21 -12.56
C TRP A 141 -10.60 -6.36 -11.37
N LEU A 142 -10.06 -6.61 -10.18
CA LEU A 142 -10.83 -6.72 -8.94
C LEU A 142 -11.42 -5.39 -8.49
N ALA A 143 -10.74 -4.27 -8.75
CA ALA A 143 -11.28 -2.93 -8.51
C ALA A 143 -12.45 -2.64 -9.47
N TYR A 144 -12.36 -3.05 -10.73
CA TYR A 144 -13.46 -2.95 -11.70
C TYR A 144 -14.65 -3.80 -11.27
N GLU A 145 -14.43 -5.04 -10.85
CA GLU A 145 -15.47 -5.92 -10.33
C GLU A 145 -16.18 -5.33 -9.11
N GLY A 146 -15.44 -4.78 -8.16
CA GLY A 146 -16.03 -4.13 -6.99
C GLY A 146 -16.84 -2.87 -7.30
N TRP A 147 -16.55 -2.19 -8.43
CA TRP A 147 -17.22 -0.96 -8.84
C TRP A 147 -18.43 -1.21 -9.75
N GLU A 148 -18.26 -2.00 -10.82
CA GLU A 148 -19.29 -2.25 -11.84
C GLU A 148 -20.10 -3.53 -11.60
N GLY A 149 -19.59 -4.44 -10.75
CA GLY A 149 -20.19 -5.75 -10.49
C GLY A 149 -19.61 -6.88 -11.34
N PHE A 150 -19.86 -8.10 -10.86
CA PHE A 150 -19.33 -9.34 -11.43
C PHE A 150 -19.70 -9.56 -12.90
N ASP A 151 -20.96 -9.33 -13.29
CA ASP A 151 -21.44 -9.52 -14.67
C ASP A 151 -20.81 -8.56 -15.67
N SER A 152 -20.48 -7.34 -15.22
CA SER A 152 -19.73 -6.36 -16.01
C SER A 152 -18.26 -6.76 -16.13
N ALA A 153 -17.62 -7.18 -15.03
CA ALA A 153 -16.20 -7.51 -14.97
C ALA A 153 -15.77 -8.65 -15.90
N LEU A 154 -16.68 -9.57 -16.22
CA LEU A 154 -16.40 -10.64 -17.18
C LEU A 154 -16.10 -10.13 -18.60
N HIS A 155 -16.51 -8.91 -18.95
CA HIS A 155 -16.16 -8.27 -20.24
C HIS A 155 -14.91 -7.39 -20.16
N PHE A 156 -14.36 -7.16 -18.96
CA PHE A 156 -13.24 -6.27 -18.74
C PHE A 156 -11.94 -7.06 -18.68
N HIS A 157 -11.24 -7.19 -19.81
CA HIS A 157 -9.92 -7.85 -19.89
C HIS A 157 -9.81 -9.21 -19.18
N LEU A 158 -10.90 -9.99 -19.19
CA LEU A 158 -11.00 -11.26 -18.47
C LEU A 158 -9.89 -12.27 -18.85
N PRO A 159 -9.48 -12.45 -20.13
CA PRO A 159 -8.40 -13.37 -20.47
C PRO A 159 -7.07 -13.04 -19.78
N GLN A 160 -6.75 -11.75 -19.66
CA GLN A 160 -5.56 -11.28 -18.95
C GLN A 160 -5.65 -11.61 -17.46
N ALA A 161 -6.80 -11.34 -16.83
CA ALA A 161 -7.02 -11.66 -15.42
C ALA A 161 -6.94 -13.17 -15.15
N ILE A 162 -7.57 -13.99 -15.97
CA ILE A 162 -7.51 -15.48 -15.90
C ILE A 162 -6.06 -15.97 -15.95
N ALA A 163 -5.25 -15.43 -16.86
CA ALA A 163 -3.85 -15.83 -16.98
C ALA A 163 -3.07 -15.54 -15.67
N GLN A 164 -3.36 -14.42 -15.02
CA GLN A 164 -2.74 -14.09 -13.73
C GLN A 164 -3.28 -14.93 -12.57
N PHE A 165 -4.58 -15.26 -12.54
CA PHE A 165 -5.13 -16.18 -11.54
C PHE A 165 -4.46 -17.57 -11.63
N ARG A 166 -4.24 -18.08 -12.85
CA ARG A 166 -3.51 -19.34 -13.07
C ARG A 166 -2.04 -19.23 -12.64
N LEU A 167 -1.39 -18.09 -12.84
CA LEU A 167 -0.04 -17.84 -12.34
C LEU A 167 0.03 -17.90 -10.81
N LEU A 168 -1.02 -17.45 -10.12
CA LEU A 168 -1.18 -17.58 -8.66
C LEU A 168 -1.63 -18.98 -8.20
N GLN A 169 -1.73 -19.97 -9.11
CA GLN A 169 -2.22 -21.32 -8.84
C GLN A 169 -3.68 -21.34 -8.34
N LEU A 170 -4.49 -20.37 -8.78
CA LEU A 170 -5.92 -20.26 -8.51
C LEU A 170 -6.74 -20.84 -9.67
N ASP A 171 -6.40 -22.03 -10.14
CA ASP A 171 -7.00 -22.66 -11.33
C ASP A 171 -8.52 -22.82 -11.17
N THR A 172 -8.99 -23.23 -10.00
CA THR A 172 -10.42 -23.39 -9.73
C THR A 172 -11.19 -22.07 -9.83
N LEU A 173 -10.56 -20.94 -9.46
CA LEU A 173 -11.16 -19.62 -9.63
C LEU A 173 -11.18 -19.20 -11.09
N ALA A 174 -10.06 -19.39 -11.80
CA ALA A 174 -9.96 -19.13 -13.23
C ALA A 174 -11.04 -19.90 -14.01
N ASP A 175 -11.20 -21.19 -13.74
CA ASP A 175 -12.21 -22.03 -14.36
C ASP A 175 -13.64 -21.58 -14.01
N THR A 176 -13.86 -21.06 -12.79
CA THR A 176 -15.15 -20.49 -12.39
C THR A 176 -15.50 -19.27 -13.22
N LEU A 177 -14.54 -18.37 -13.44
CA LEU A 177 -14.71 -17.17 -14.24
C LEU A 177 -14.95 -17.50 -15.72
N GLU A 178 -14.18 -18.42 -16.30
CA GLU A 178 -14.39 -18.90 -17.67
C GLU A 178 -15.79 -19.50 -17.86
N GLN A 179 -16.26 -20.30 -16.90
CA GLN A 179 -17.60 -20.88 -16.95
C GLN A 179 -18.70 -19.82 -16.77
N ALA A 180 -18.46 -18.79 -15.97
CA ALA A 180 -19.40 -17.68 -15.80
C ALA A 180 -19.54 -16.87 -17.10
N ASP A 181 -18.42 -16.50 -17.73
CA ASP A 181 -18.39 -15.81 -19.02
C ASP A 181 -19.04 -16.64 -20.12
N GLN A 182 -18.68 -17.93 -20.23
CA GLN A 182 -19.31 -18.84 -21.18
C GLN A 182 -20.84 -18.91 -20.98
N ARG A 183 -21.31 -18.97 -19.73
CA ARG A 183 -22.75 -18.99 -19.45
C ARG A 183 -23.41 -17.67 -19.83
N GLN A 184 -22.78 -16.54 -19.53
CA GLN A 184 -23.27 -15.22 -19.89
C GLN A 184 -23.41 -15.08 -21.42
N GLN A 185 -22.41 -15.52 -22.18
CA GLN A 185 -22.43 -15.51 -23.65
C GLN A 185 -23.54 -16.41 -24.21
N GLN A 186 -23.77 -17.59 -23.63
CA GLN A 186 -24.88 -18.47 -24.05
C GLN A 186 -26.25 -17.81 -23.85
N VAL A 187 -26.47 -17.17 -22.70
CA VAL A 187 -27.72 -16.45 -22.41
C VAL A 187 -27.89 -15.28 -23.38
N ARG A 188 -26.84 -14.50 -23.63
CA ARG A 188 -26.89 -13.40 -24.61
C ARG A 188 -27.23 -13.92 -26.01
N ALA A 189 -26.53 -14.95 -26.48
CA ALA A 189 -26.75 -15.52 -27.82
C ALA A 189 -28.19 -16.04 -28.01
N ALA A 190 -28.80 -16.60 -26.98
CA ALA A 190 -30.17 -17.11 -27.05
C ALA A 190 -31.24 -16.01 -27.11
N HIS A 191 -30.93 -14.77 -26.69
CA HIS A 191 -31.93 -13.72 -26.47
C HIS A 191 -31.62 -12.39 -27.19
N ALA A 192 -30.42 -12.21 -27.74
CA ALA A 192 -29.94 -10.93 -28.29
C ALA A 192 -30.78 -10.35 -29.43
N GLU A 193 -31.49 -11.17 -30.19
CA GLU A 193 -32.36 -10.71 -31.29
C GLU A 193 -33.70 -10.12 -30.80
N HIS A 194 -34.09 -10.42 -29.55
CA HIS A 194 -35.43 -10.15 -29.04
C HIS A 194 -35.45 -9.23 -27.82
N GLU A 195 -34.30 -9.03 -27.16
CA GLU A 195 -34.20 -8.32 -25.90
C GLU A 195 -33.19 -7.18 -25.99
N CYS A 196 -33.54 -6.05 -25.38
CA CYS A 196 -32.61 -4.93 -25.27
C CYS A 196 -31.49 -5.25 -24.24
N PRO A 197 -30.38 -4.51 -24.23
CA PRO A 197 -29.26 -4.78 -23.32
C PRO A 197 -29.63 -4.85 -21.83
N ILE A 198 -30.63 -4.08 -21.39
CA ILE A 198 -31.10 -4.07 -20.00
C ILE A 198 -31.83 -5.38 -19.65
N GLU A 199 -32.71 -5.84 -20.54
CA GLU A 199 -33.45 -7.10 -20.36
C GLU A 199 -32.48 -8.30 -20.35
N LEU A 200 -31.48 -8.28 -21.24
CA LEU A 200 -30.41 -9.28 -21.25
C LEU A 200 -29.63 -9.31 -19.94
N ALA A 201 -29.24 -8.15 -19.41
CA ALA A 201 -28.55 -8.06 -18.12
C ALA A 201 -29.42 -8.61 -16.97
N MET A 202 -30.70 -8.25 -16.92
CA MET A 202 -31.63 -8.82 -15.95
C MET A 202 -31.76 -10.34 -16.07
N ARG A 203 -31.81 -10.86 -17.30
CA ARG A 203 -31.91 -12.30 -17.55
C ARG A 203 -30.66 -13.06 -17.11
N ILE A 204 -29.47 -12.51 -17.36
CA ILE A 204 -28.19 -13.06 -16.87
C ILE A 204 -28.21 -13.11 -15.33
N ASN A 205 -28.58 -12.02 -14.68
CA ASN A 205 -28.61 -11.93 -13.21
C ASN A 205 -29.73 -12.78 -12.56
N GLN A 206 -30.66 -13.32 -13.36
CA GLN A 206 -31.66 -14.29 -12.91
C GLN A 206 -31.27 -15.74 -13.26
N ASP A 207 -30.20 -15.96 -14.02
CA ASP A 207 -29.78 -17.29 -14.44
C ASP A 207 -29.17 -18.07 -13.25
N PRO A 208 -29.75 -19.21 -12.84
CA PRO A 208 -29.29 -19.93 -11.65
C PRO A 208 -27.87 -20.49 -11.78
N LEU A 209 -27.42 -20.80 -13.01
CA LEU A 209 -26.08 -21.33 -13.25
C LEU A 209 -25.04 -20.20 -13.16
N PHE A 210 -25.35 -19.04 -13.74
CA PHE A 210 -24.54 -17.83 -13.60
C PHE A 210 -24.39 -17.43 -12.13
N ASN A 211 -25.52 -17.31 -11.41
CA ASN A 211 -25.53 -16.90 -10.00
C ASN A 211 -24.73 -17.86 -9.12
N ARG A 212 -24.78 -19.19 -9.37
CA ARG A 212 -23.94 -20.15 -8.64
C ARG A 212 -22.44 -19.92 -8.86
N ARG A 213 -22.02 -19.47 -10.04
CA ARG A 213 -20.62 -19.15 -10.33
C ARG A 213 -20.19 -17.85 -9.66
N GLN A 214 -21.06 -16.84 -9.68
CA GLN A 214 -20.85 -15.60 -8.94
C GLN A 214 -20.73 -15.87 -7.42
N ASP A 215 -21.60 -16.70 -6.84
CA ASP A 215 -21.53 -17.08 -5.44
C ASP A 215 -20.20 -17.75 -5.09
N HIS A 216 -19.72 -18.63 -5.98
CA HIS A 216 -18.44 -19.32 -5.79
C HIS A 216 -17.25 -18.34 -5.87
N PHE A 217 -17.27 -17.38 -6.81
CA PHE A 217 -16.29 -16.28 -6.86
C PHE A 217 -16.31 -15.46 -5.56
N ASN A 218 -17.49 -15.03 -5.11
CA ASN A 218 -17.68 -14.22 -3.91
C ASN A 218 -17.16 -14.92 -2.64
N GLN A 219 -17.28 -16.25 -2.55
CA GLN A 219 -16.72 -17.03 -1.44
C GLN A 219 -15.19 -17.01 -1.40
N GLN A 220 -14.54 -16.88 -2.56
CA GLN A 220 -13.07 -16.83 -2.67
C GLN A 220 -12.50 -15.42 -2.61
N ARG A 221 -13.32 -14.39 -2.90
CA ARG A 221 -12.90 -12.98 -2.92
C ARG A 221 -12.10 -12.52 -1.69
N PRO A 222 -12.46 -12.89 -0.44
CA PRO A 222 -11.69 -12.47 0.73
C PRO A 222 -10.26 -13.03 0.80
N LEU A 223 -9.99 -14.15 0.13
CA LEU A 223 -8.67 -14.78 0.11
C LEU A 223 -7.74 -14.15 -0.94
N LEU A 224 -8.29 -13.42 -1.91
CA LEU A 224 -7.50 -12.85 -3.01
C LEU A 224 -6.53 -11.78 -2.53
N ASP A 225 -6.96 -10.95 -1.59
CA ASP A 225 -6.09 -9.90 -1.04
C ASP A 225 -4.92 -10.54 -0.28
N GLU A 226 -5.15 -11.64 0.44
CA GLU A 226 -4.07 -12.39 1.11
C GLU A 226 -3.12 -13.02 0.08
N CYS A 227 -3.64 -13.63 -0.98
CA CYS A 227 -2.82 -14.18 -2.06
C CYS A 227 -1.94 -13.12 -2.74
N LEU A 228 -2.52 -11.95 -3.05
CA LEU A 228 -1.78 -10.83 -3.64
C LEU A 228 -0.73 -10.27 -2.67
N TYR A 229 -1.07 -10.16 -1.39
CA TYR A 229 -0.12 -9.72 -0.35
C TYR A 229 1.09 -10.66 -0.27
N GLN A 230 0.85 -11.98 -0.20
CA GLN A 230 1.91 -12.99 -0.19
C GLN A 230 2.73 -13.01 -1.50
N TRP A 231 2.09 -12.73 -2.64
CA TRP A 231 2.77 -12.59 -3.92
C TRP A 231 3.76 -11.42 -3.91
N VAL A 232 3.35 -10.26 -3.40
CA VAL A 232 4.24 -9.09 -3.24
C VAL A 232 5.39 -9.43 -2.29
N GLU A 233 5.12 -10.04 -1.13
CA GLU A 233 6.17 -10.41 -0.18
C GLU A 233 7.22 -11.35 -0.79
N ARG A 234 6.77 -12.34 -1.57
CA ARG A 234 7.67 -13.31 -2.22
C ARG A 234 8.54 -12.69 -3.32
N HIS A 235 8.03 -11.68 -4.00
CA HIS A 235 8.68 -11.06 -5.16
C HIS A 235 9.12 -9.63 -4.90
N ILE A 236 9.31 -9.27 -3.64
CA ILE A 236 9.52 -7.89 -3.15
C ILE A 236 10.61 -7.10 -3.89
N GLU A 237 11.63 -7.79 -4.38
CA GLU A 237 12.76 -7.22 -5.12
C GLU A 237 12.38 -6.70 -6.52
N GLN A 238 11.25 -7.16 -7.07
CA GLN A 238 10.74 -6.69 -8.38
C GLN A 238 9.77 -5.52 -8.24
N PHE A 239 9.37 -5.17 -7.02
CA PHE A 239 8.45 -4.06 -6.74
C PHE A 239 9.22 -2.75 -6.48
N PRO A 240 8.57 -1.58 -6.60
CA PRO A 240 9.22 -0.28 -6.41
C PRO A 240 9.99 -0.15 -5.08
N THR A 241 11.17 0.47 -5.19
CA THR A 241 12.13 0.71 -4.11
C THR A 241 12.03 2.12 -3.53
#